data_AF-R9ISD3-F1
#
_entry.id   AF-R9ISD3-F1
#
_cell.length_a   1.000
_cell.length_b   1.000
_cell.length_c   1.000
_cell.angle_alpha   90.00
_cell.angle_beta   90.00
_cell.angle_gamma   90.00
#
_symmetry.space_group_name_H-M   'P 1'
#
loop_
_entity.id
_entity.type
_entity.pdbx_description
1 polymer ?
#
loop_
_entity_poly.entity_id
_entity_poly.type
_entity_poly.pdbx_seq_one_letter_code
_entity_poly.pdbx_strand_id
1 'polypeptide(L)'
;MWAYTAESEVEVKFLFYFFKNNIMKFRESASGMGSLPQISLPVTEEYMMPVPPLEVQREIVRILDNLTELTERLKKELEDEMMNRKKQYEYYRDALLNFDRYGETVRKPLRGDNRILNVGLSPKQS
;
A
#
# COMPACT_ATOMS: atom_id res chain seq x y z
N MET A 1 5.80 -18.87 -23.11
CA MET A 1 5.87 -18.66 -21.65
C MET A 1 6.94 -19.62 -21.15
N TRP A 2 8.04 -19.11 -20.59
CA TRP A 2 9.14 -19.93 -20.10
C TRP A 2 9.02 -20.09 -18.59
N ALA A 3 9.38 -21.26 -18.06
CA ALA A 3 9.39 -21.55 -16.64
C ALA A 3 10.81 -21.97 -16.24
N TYR A 4 11.38 -21.27 -15.27
CA TYR A 4 12.67 -21.63 -14.68
C TYR A 4 12.43 -22.51 -13.47
N THR A 5 13.15 -23.62 -13.38
CA THR A 5 13.18 -24.50 -12.20
C THR A 5 14.51 -24.27 -11.48
N ALA A 6 14.46 -24.03 -10.17
CA ALA A 6 15.68 -23.99 -9.36
C ALA A 6 16.11 -25.43 -9.01
N GLU A 7 17.39 -25.73 -9.21
CA GLU A 7 18.01 -26.93 -8.63
C GLU A 7 18.11 -26.78 -7.11
N SER A 8 18.39 -27.86 -6.37
CA SER A 8 18.36 -27.88 -4.89
C SER A 8 19.32 -26.90 -4.19
N GLU A 9 20.16 -26.20 -4.95
CA GLU A 9 21.14 -25.23 -4.48
C GLU A 9 20.59 -23.79 -4.34
N VAL A 10 19.41 -23.49 -4.93
CA VAL A 10 18.83 -22.14 -4.90
C VAL A 10 17.39 -22.16 -4.40
N GLU A 11 17.10 -21.33 -3.42
CA GLU A 11 15.74 -21.13 -2.90
C GLU A 11 14.93 -20.23 -3.87
N VAL A 12 13.70 -20.65 -4.18
CA VAL A 12 12.88 -20.02 -5.22
C VAL A 12 12.45 -18.60 -4.85
N LYS A 13 12.12 -18.33 -3.59
CA LYS A 13 11.80 -16.97 -3.14
C LYS A 13 13.01 -16.04 -3.16
N PHE A 14 14.22 -16.55 -2.89
CA PHE A 14 15.46 -15.78 -3.01
C PHE A 14 15.64 -15.33 -4.46
N LEU A 15 15.44 -16.24 -5.41
CA LEU A 15 15.47 -15.93 -6.84
C LEU A 15 14.41 -14.88 -7.21
N PHE A 16 13.18 -15.03 -6.69
CA PHE A 16 12.11 -14.05 -6.87
C PHE A 16 12.51 -12.65 -6.37
N TYR A 17 13.00 -12.54 -5.13
CA TYR A 17 13.43 -11.26 -4.56
C TYR A 17 14.63 -10.67 -5.31
N PHE A 18 15.56 -11.51 -5.75
CA PHE A 18 16.71 -11.09 -6.54
C PHE A 18 16.28 -10.46 -7.87
N PHE A 19 15.42 -11.15 -8.64
CA PHE A 19 14.93 -10.61 -9.91
C PHE A 19 14.06 -9.37 -9.71
N LYS A 20 13.22 -9.36 -8.67
CA LYS A 20 12.41 -8.19 -8.32
C LYS A 20 13.28 -6.96 -8.03
N ASN A 21 14.39 -7.12 -7.32
CA ASN A 21 15.32 -6.04 -7.02
C ASN A 21 16.10 -5.55 -8.27
N ASN A 22 16.36 -6.45 -9.23
CA ASN A 22 17.12 -6.14 -10.44
C ASN A 22 16.25 -5.83 -11.66
N ILE A 23 14.94 -5.69 -11.49
CA ILE A 23 13.99 -5.60 -12.61
C ILE A 23 14.30 -4.47 -13.59
N MET A 24 14.82 -3.34 -13.09
CA MET A 24 15.17 -2.19 -13.94
C MET A 24 16.33 -2.52 -14.90
N LYS A 25 17.35 -3.23 -14.42
CA LYS A 25 18.48 -3.67 -15.25
C LYS A 25 18.00 -4.57 -16.40
N PHE A 26 17.11 -5.51 -16.11
CA PHE A 26 16.54 -6.38 -17.13
C PHE A 26 15.63 -5.62 -18.11
N ARG A 27 14.88 -4.62 -17.62
CA ARG A 27 14.05 -3.75 -18.47
C ARG A 27 14.89 -2.89 -19.41
N GLU A 28 16.02 -2.37 -18.95
CA GLU A 28 16.98 -1.63 -19.78
C GLU A 28 17.57 -2.52 -20.86
N SER A 29 17.94 -3.76 -20.54
CA SER A 29 18.40 -4.74 -21.55
C SER A 29 17.33 -5.12 -22.57
N ALA A 30 16.04 -4.98 -22.22
CA ALA A 30 14.92 -5.16 -23.14
C ALA A 30 14.52 -3.87 -23.90
N SER A 31 15.06 -2.70 -23.49
CA SER A 31 14.72 -1.40 -24.06
C SER A 31 15.42 -1.21 -25.41
N GLY A 32 14.68 -1.51 -26.48
CA GLY A 32 15.18 -1.58 -27.85
C GLY A 32 14.37 -2.54 -28.72
N MET A 33 13.64 -3.48 -28.10
CA MET A 33 12.71 -4.40 -28.75
C MET A 33 11.28 -3.82 -28.84
N GLY A 34 11.08 -2.78 -29.65
CA GLY A 34 9.75 -2.34 -30.09
C GLY A 34 8.70 -2.02 -28.99
N SER A 35 7.42 -2.17 -29.34
CA SER A 35 6.25 -1.76 -28.51
C SER A 35 6.02 -2.64 -27.28
N LEU A 36 6.66 -3.82 -27.21
CA LEU A 36 6.51 -4.76 -26.10
C LEU A 36 7.90 -5.23 -25.64
N PRO A 37 8.49 -4.58 -24.62
CA PRO A 37 9.82 -4.94 -24.14
C PRO A 37 9.78 -6.36 -23.56
N GLN A 38 10.46 -7.28 -24.23
CA GLN A 38 10.65 -8.66 -23.81
C GLN A 38 12.13 -8.88 -23.53
N ILE A 39 12.46 -9.45 -22.37
CA ILE A 39 13.83 -9.84 -22.07
C ILE A 39 14.16 -11.05 -22.94
N SER A 40 15.24 -10.97 -23.71
CA SER A 40 15.69 -12.08 -24.56
C SER A 40 16.36 -13.17 -23.71
N LEU A 41 16.30 -14.42 -24.18
CA LEU A 41 16.92 -15.56 -23.50
C LEU A 41 18.43 -15.35 -23.24
N PRO A 42 19.25 -14.86 -24.20
CA PRO A 42 20.68 -14.69 -23.99
C PRO A 42 21.00 -13.73 -22.83
N VAL A 43 20.23 -12.64 -22.70
CA VAL A 43 20.41 -11.66 -21.61
C VAL A 43 20.21 -12.30 -20.23
N THR A 44 19.35 -13.31 -20.15
CA THR A 44 19.03 -13.98 -18.88
C THR A 44 19.98 -15.14 -18.61
N GLU A 45 20.40 -15.87 -19.64
CA GLU A 45 21.36 -16.99 -19.56
C GLU A 45 22.80 -16.52 -19.29
N GLU A 46 23.21 -15.38 -19.83
CA GLU A 46 24.53 -14.79 -19.58
C GLU A 46 24.62 -14.04 -18.24
N TYR A 47 23.50 -13.85 -17.55
CA TYR A 47 23.47 -13.12 -16.30
C TYR A 47 24.05 -13.95 -15.16
N MET A 48 25.25 -13.57 -14.73
CA MET A 48 25.88 -14.12 -13.52
C MET A 48 25.28 -13.50 -12.26
N MET A 49 24.77 -14.33 -11.36
CA MET A 49 24.28 -13.89 -10.04
C MET A 49 25.09 -14.52 -8.90
N PRO A 50 25.40 -13.76 -7.84
CA PRO A 50 26.01 -14.33 -6.64
C PRO A 50 24.98 -15.17 -5.88
N VAL A 51 25.25 -16.46 -5.72
CA VAL A 51 24.41 -17.39 -4.94
C VAL A 51 25.11 -17.70 -3.62
N PRO A 52 24.64 -17.15 -2.47
CA PRO A 52 25.19 -17.48 -1.17
C PRO A 52 24.74 -18.89 -0.72
N PRO A 53 25.31 -19.45 0.37
CA PRO A 53 24.86 -20.74 0.91
C PRO A 53 23.36 -20.75 1.26
N LEU A 54 22.71 -21.93 1.17
CA LEU A 54 21.25 -22.08 1.37
C LEU A 54 20.73 -21.49 2.69
N GLU A 55 21.48 -21.62 3.78
CA GLU A 55 21.10 -21.05 5.08
C GLU A 55 20.99 -19.53 5.03
N VAL A 56 21.94 -18.88 4.35
CA VAL A 56 21.96 -17.43 4.16
C VAL A 56 20.83 -17.00 3.23
N GLN A 57 20.58 -17.75 2.15
CA GLN A 57 19.44 -17.49 1.26
C GLN A 57 18.12 -17.49 2.02
N ARG A 58 17.89 -18.51 2.87
CA ARG A 58 16.68 -18.62 3.70
C ARG A 58 16.54 -17.48 4.69
N GLU A 59 17.64 -17.05 5.31
CA GLU A 59 17.62 -15.92 6.24
C GLU A 59 17.30 -14.61 5.53
N ILE A 60 17.87 -14.37 4.35
CA ILE A 60 17.52 -13.22 3.50
C ILE A 60 16.03 -13.24 3.19
N VAL A 61 15.50 -14.39 2.73
CA VAL A 61 14.08 -14.55 2.41
C VAL A 61 13.18 -14.30 3.61
N ARG A 62 13.56 -14.81 4.79
CA ARG A 62 12.81 -14.59 6.04
C ARG A 62 12.69 -13.10 6.37
N ILE A 63 13.80 -12.36 6.26
CA ILE A 63 13.81 -10.91 6.52
C ILE A 63 12.94 -10.18 5.49
N LEU A 64 13.08 -10.50 4.20
CA LEU A 64 12.34 -9.85 3.12
C LEU A 64 10.84 -10.14 3.16
N ASP A 65 10.44 -11.37 3.50
CA ASP A 65 9.04 -11.75 3.70
C ASP A 65 8.42 -10.92 4.83
N ASN A 66 9.09 -10.84 5.99
CA ASN A 66 8.62 -10.05 7.13
C ASN A 66 8.45 -8.56 6.78
N LEU A 67 9.42 -7.98 6.07
CA LEU A 67 9.36 -6.58 5.64
C LEU A 67 8.24 -6.35 4.62
N THR A 68 8.04 -7.29 3.71
CA THR A 68 7.00 -7.23 2.68
C THR A 68 5.62 -7.28 3.34
N GLU A 69 5.40 -8.22 4.26
CA GLU A 69 4.16 -8.35 5.01
C GLU A 69 3.84 -7.09 5.83
N LEU A 70 4.83 -6.57 6.58
CA LEU A 70 4.67 -5.34 7.35
C LEU A 70 4.29 -4.15 6.46
N THR A 71 4.94 -4.04 5.30
CA THR A 71 4.69 -2.95 4.34
C THR A 71 3.29 -3.06 3.74
N GLU A 72 2.86 -4.26 3.37
CA GLU A 72 1.51 -4.49 2.82
C GLU A 72 0.42 -4.20 3.85
N ARG A 73 0.62 -4.62 5.11
CA ARG A 73 -0.31 -4.29 6.20
C ARG A 73 -0.42 -2.78 6.40
N LEU A 74 0.69 -2.05 6.48
CA LEU A 74 0.69 -0.60 6.65
C LEU A 74 0.02 0.14 5.49
N LYS A 75 0.25 -0.31 4.25
CA LYS A 75 -0.43 0.26 3.08
C LYS A 75 -1.93 0.10 3.17
N LYS A 76 -2.41 -1.08 3.54
CA LYS A 76 -3.84 -1.35 3.72
C LYS A 76 -4.45 -0.48 4.82
N GLU A 77 -3.80 -0.38 5.97
CA GLU A 77 -4.25 0.48 7.07
C GLU A 77 -4.35 1.96 6.64
N LEU A 78 -3.37 2.44 5.86
CA LEU A 78 -3.37 3.80 5.34
C LEU A 78 -4.51 4.03 4.33
N GLU A 79 -4.76 3.10 3.43
CA GLU A 79 -5.87 3.16 2.46
C GLU A 79 -7.23 3.21 3.17
N ASP A 80 -7.40 2.38 4.20
CA ASP A 80 -8.60 2.36 5.04
C ASP A 80 -8.79 3.69 5.79
N GLU A 81 -7.72 4.24 6.37
CA GLU A 81 -7.76 5.56 7.02
C GLU A 81 -8.13 6.66 6.02
N MET A 82 -7.51 6.68 4.84
CA MET A 82 -7.81 7.66 3.80
C MET A 82 -9.29 7.61 3.38
N MET A 83 -9.86 6.41 3.24
CA MET A 83 -11.28 6.26 2.91
C MET A 83 -12.17 6.79 4.04
N ASN A 84 -11.83 6.51 5.30
CA ASN A 84 -12.56 7.01 6.45
C ASN A 84 -12.51 8.53 6.57
N ARG A 85 -11.35 9.14 6.29
CA ARG A 85 -11.19 10.62 6.26
C ARG A 85 -11.99 11.27 5.15
N LYS A 86 -12.09 10.64 3.96
CA LYS A 86 -12.96 11.13 2.88
C LYS A 86 -14.43 11.11 3.28
N LYS A 87 -14.92 10.00 3.84
CA LYS A 87 -16.30 9.90 4.34
C LYS A 87 -16.58 10.94 5.43
N GLN A 88 -15.64 11.14 6.35
CA GLN A 88 -15.75 12.14 7.39
C GLN A 88 -15.84 13.56 6.81
N TYR A 89 -14.99 13.88 5.83
CA TYR A 89 -15.01 15.16 5.12
C TYR A 89 -16.34 15.38 4.41
N GLU A 90 -16.84 14.40 3.66
CA GLU A 90 -18.12 14.47 2.96
C GLU A 90 -19.28 14.73 3.92
N TYR A 91 -19.32 14.01 5.05
CA TYR A 91 -20.32 14.23 6.09
C TYR A 91 -20.33 15.67 6.62
N TYR A 92 -19.16 16.20 6.99
CA TYR A 92 -19.07 17.56 7.53
C TYR A 92 -19.31 18.64 6.47
N ARG A 93 -18.86 18.43 5.23
CA ARG A 93 -19.17 19.31 4.09
C ARG A 93 -20.68 19.39 3.90
N ASP A 94 -21.35 18.25 3.84
CA ASP A 94 -22.79 18.19 3.62
C ASP A 94 -23.54 18.76 4.83
N ALA A 95 -23.08 18.53 6.06
CA ALA A 95 -23.68 19.12 7.26
C ALA A 95 -23.56 20.66 7.30
N LEU A 96 -22.43 21.23 6.89
CA LEU A 96 -22.20 22.67 6.86
C LEU A 96 -22.98 23.38 5.73
N LEU A 97 -23.15 22.71 4.59
CA LEU A 97 -23.82 23.26 3.41
C LEU A 97 -25.33 22.96 3.37
N ASN A 98 -25.87 22.28 4.39
CA ASN A 98 -27.29 22.00 4.50
C ASN A 98 -27.99 23.12 5.27
N PHE A 99 -28.34 24.19 4.55
CA PHE A 99 -28.95 25.39 5.10
C PHE A 99 -30.41 25.19 5.53
N ASP A 100 -31.07 24.13 5.06
CA ASP A 100 -32.46 23.79 5.46
C ASP A 100 -32.57 23.35 6.93
N ARG A 101 -31.45 23.02 7.59
CA ARG A 101 -31.38 22.74 9.04
C ARG A 101 -31.15 23.97 9.93
N TYR A 102 -31.03 25.17 9.37
CA TYR A 102 -30.91 26.41 10.17
C TYR A 102 -32.26 26.94 10.72
N GLY A 103 -33.36 26.21 10.53
CA GLY A 103 -34.65 26.50 11.17
C GLY A 103 -34.79 25.98 12.60
N GLU A 104 -34.02 24.96 13.00
CA GLU A 104 -34.10 24.33 14.33
C GLU A 104 -32.80 24.52 15.11
N THR A 105 -32.69 25.69 15.75
CA THR A 105 -31.65 25.93 16.76
C THR A 105 -31.87 25.01 17.96
N VAL A 106 -31.02 23.99 18.13
CA VAL A 106 -31.00 23.20 19.36
C VAL A 106 -30.44 24.05 20.49
N ARG A 107 -31.34 24.65 21.29
CA ARG A 107 -31.01 25.37 22.52
C ARG A 107 -30.59 24.38 23.60
N LYS A 108 -29.29 24.27 23.88
CA LYS A 108 -28.81 23.60 25.10
C LYS A 108 -28.38 24.65 26.13
N PRO A 109 -28.96 24.64 27.35
CA PRO A 109 -28.47 25.50 28.42
C PRO A 109 -27.07 25.02 28.86
N LEU A 110 -26.12 25.95 28.98
CA LEU A 110 -24.87 25.68 29.68
C LEU A 110 -25.18 25.50 31.16
N ARG A 111 -24.64 24.44 31.77
CA ARG A 111 -24.81 24.15 33.19
C ARG A 111 -24.25 25.33 34.00
N GLY A 112 -25.15 26.19 34.49
CA GLY A 112 -24.85 27.26 35.46
C GLY A 112 -24.61 28.66 34.89
N ASP A 113 -24.73 28.91 33.58
CA ASP A 113 -24.60 30.26 33.02
C ASP A 113 -25.67 30.49 31.94
N ASN A 114 -26.36 31.64 32.00
CA ASN A 114 -27.49 32.02 31.12
C ASN A 114 -27.05 32.36 29.68
N ARG A 115 -25.86 31.90 29.26
CA ARG A 115 -25.30 32.12 27.94
C ARG A 115 -25.66 30.94 27.04
N ILE A 116 -26.26 31.22 25.88
CA ILE A 116 -26.60 30.22 24.87
C ILE A 116 -25.42 30.15 23.88
N LEU A 117 -24.75 29.01 23.78
CA LEU A 117 -23.80 28.74 22.70
C LEU A 117 -24.48 27.89 21.62
N ASN A 118 -24.38 28.33 20.37
CA ASN A 118 -24.72 27.51 19.21
C ASN A 118 -23.64 26.45 19.04
N VAL A 119 -23.77 25.32 19.73
CA VAL A 119 -22.93 24.14 19.51
C VAL A 119 -23.54 23.31 18.38
N GLY A 120 -22.75 23.11 17.32
CA GLY A 120 -23.12 22.27 16.18
C GLY A 120 -23.53 20.85 16.59
N LEU A 121 -24.22 20.17 15.68
CA LEU A 121 -24.82 18.86 15.90
C LEU A 121 -23.77 17.82 16.32
N SER A 122 -23.95 17.19 17.48
CA SER A 122 -23.15 16.03 17.90
C SER A 122 -23.57 14.80 17.08
N PRO A 123 -22.63 13.99 16.56
CA PRO A 123 -22.95 12.78 15.81
C PRO A 123 -23.72 11.78 16.67
N LYS A 124 -24.81 11.21 16.15
CA LYS A 124 -25.38 9.98 16.71
C LYS A 124 -24.45 8.82 16.35
N GLN A 125 -24.00 8.11 17.37
CA GLN A 125 -23.33 6.82 17.19
C GLN A 125 -24.37 5.82 16.69
N SER A 126 -24.14 5.23 15.52
CA SER A 126 -24.82 4.05 14.99
C SER A 126 -23.81 2.95 14.78
#